data_AF-A0A538BKH7-F1
#
_entry.id   AF-A0A538BKH7-F1
#
_cell.length_a   1.000
_cell.length_b   1.000
_cell.length_c   1.000
_cell.angle_alpha   90.00
_cell.angle_beta   90.00
_cell.angle_gamma   90.00
#
_symmetry.space_group_name_H-M   'P 1'
#
loop_
_entity.id
_entity.type
_entity.pdbx_description
1 polymer ?
#
loop_
_entity_poly.entity_id
_entity_poly.type
_entity_poly.pdbx_seq_one_letter_code
_entity_poly.pdbx_strand_id
1 'polypeptide(L)'
;MSGSLGPASRRPILDGLLPPPMYRWVHPPPALVSTNQLPSAGRSLIALDPTKGSAATVFSTRDFQASLALGEGAIAPHGQDTKVQLVITPLAPKTDVIVPTGMQIAGNVIEVSAMYEPSGASVGELRTRGELGLVYPLLFQGVGFTDTMLRSQDQRSWSAIKSDDAIAQQSVHAAVGTLGLFAVGQSPVGPTSPPSPTAGTRNGSIVVAILAAVVLIGAVALLRRRSPGPPPPPPRRRRSVDPWED
;
A
#
# COMPACT_ATOMS: atom_id res chain seq x y z
N MET A 1 -18.21 -34.71 22.62
CA MET A 1 -16.77 -34.40 22.76
C MET A 1 -16.58 -32.94 22.41
N SER A 2 -16.30 -32.10 23.41
CA SER A 2 -16.23 -30.63 23.27
C SER A 2 -14.76 -30.20 23.29
N GLY A 3 -14.31 -29.56 22.22
CA GLY A 3 -12.98 -28.94 22.14
C GLY A 3 -13.07 -27.48 22.58
N SER A 4 -12.53 -27.19 23.77
CA SER A 4 -12.35 -25.84 24.29
C SER A 4 -11.27 -25.11 23.48
N LEU A 5 -11.66 -24.03 22.78
CA LEU A 5 -10.71 -23.05 22.22
C LEU A 5 -10.39 -22.04 23.32
N GLY A 6 -9.15 -22.07 23.82
CA GLY A 6 -8.67 -21.13 24.83
C GLY A 6 -8.71 -19.66 24.34
N PRO A 7 -8.79 -18.69 25.26
CA PRO A 7 -8.90 -17.26 24.94
C PRO A 7 -7.68 -16.66 24.21
N ALA A 8 -6.63 -17.45 23.97
CA ALA A 8 -5.45 -17.06 23.19
C ALA A 8 -5.61 -17.20 21.65
N SER A 9 -6.69 -17.83 21.17
CA SER A 9 -6.93 -18.01 19.71
C SER A 9 -7.75 -16.89 19.06
N ARG A 10 -8.09 -15.84 19.83
CA ARG A 10 -8.60 -14.59 19.26
C ARG A 10 -7.52 -13.54 19.48
N ARG A 11 -6.82 -13.17 18.41
CA ARG A 11 -6.00 -11.94 18.44
C ARG A 11 -6.88 -10.81 18.97
N PRO A 12 -6.53 -10.18 20.10
CA PRO A 12 -7.25 -8.99 20.56
C PRO A 12 -7.20 -7.93 19.45
N ILE A 13 -8.34 -7.26 19.22
CA ILE A 13 -8.59 -6.29 18.13
C ILE A 13 -7.86 -4.95 18.42
N LEU A 14 -6.73 -4.99 19.15
CA LEU A 14 -6.16 -3.88 19.90
C LEU A 14 -4.62 -3.87 19.92
N ASP A 15 -3.96 -4.37 18.86
CA ASP A 15 -2.52 -4.11 18.61
C ASP A 15 -2.28 -2.70 18.02
N GLY A 16 -3.02 -1.70 18.50
CA GLY A 16 -3.01 -0.32 18.01
C GLY A 16 -1.79 0.50 18.47
N LEU A 17 -0.59 -0.06 18.47
CA LEU A 17 0.63 0.62 18.96
C LEU A 17 1.89 0.40 18.14
N LEU A 18 1.85 -0.40 17.08
CA LEU A 18 2.94 -0.40 16.10
C LEU A 18 2.63 0.68 15.06
N PRO A 19 3.58 1.58 14.73
CA PRO A 19 3.44 2.42 13.54
C PRO A 19 3.08 1.52 12.35
N PRO A 20 2.15 1.95 11.48
CA PRO A 20 1.85 1.18 10.28
C PRO A 20 3.16 0.86 9.56
N PRO A 21 3.36 -0.40 9.10
CA PRO A 21 4.60 -0.78 8.45
C PRO A 21 4.85 0.17 7.28
N MET A 22 6.10 0.63 7.16
CA MET A 22 6.48 1.55 6.11
C MET A 22 6.21 0.94 4.74
N TYR A 23 5.70 1.77 3.82
CA TYR A 23 5.47 1.36 2.44
C TYR A 23 6.77 0.88 1.80
N ARG A 24 6.71 -0.28 1.15
CA ARG A 24 7.82 -0.96 0.48
C ARG A 24 7.73 -0.73 -1.02
N TRP A 25 8.74 -0.07 -1.56
CA TRP A 25 8.77 0.34 -2.96
C TRP A 25 9.56 -0.64 -3.82
N VAL A 26 9.08 -0.92 -5.02
CA VAL A 26 9.94 -1.52 -6.06
C VAL A 26 10.98 -0.49 -6.51
N HIS A 27 10.55 0.76 -6.72
CA HIS A 27 11.43 1.89 -7.02
C HIS A 27 11.15 3.02 -6.02
N PRO A 28 11.92 3.12 -4.91
CA PRO A 28 11.66 4.11 -3.87
C PRO A 28 11.98 5.54 -4.33
N PRO A 29 11.26 6.55 -3.82
CA PRO A 29 11.69 7.94 -3.89
C PRO A 29 13.13 8.09 -3.36
N PRO A 30 13.96 9.01 -3.91
CA PRO A 30 15.38 9.13 -3.55
C PRO A 30 15.66 9.20 -2.04
N ALA A 31 14.80 9.90 -1.29
CA ALA A 31 14.91 10.05 0.16
C ALA A 31 14.66 8.76 0.95
N LEU A 32 14.03 7.76 0.34
CA LEU A 32 13.67 6.48 0.97
C LEU A 32 14.58 5.33 0.51
N VAL A 33 15.46 5.53 -0.49
CA VAL A 33 16.30 4.47 -1.05
C VAL A 33 17.10 3.73 0.03
N SER A 34 17.68 4.45 0.99
CA SER A 34 18.54 3.87 2.03
C SER A 34 17.79 3.06 3.09
N THR A 35 16.48 3.26 3.25
CA THR A 35 15.65 2.61 4.27
C THR A 35 14.57 1.71 3.67
N ASN A 36 14.46 1.66 2.34
CA ASN A 36 13.47 0.88 1.64
C ASN A 36 13.72 -0.63 1.83
N GLN A 37 12.63 -1.37 1.96
CA GLN A 37 12.64 -2.82 1.79
C GLN A 37 11.89 -3.15 0.51
N LEU A 38 12.34 -4.16 -0.23
CA LEU A 38 11.60 -4.62 -1.40
C LEU A 38 10.23 -5.18 -0.99
N PRO A 39 9.18 -4.90 -1.77
CA PRO A 39 7.87 -5.44 -1.51
C PRO A 39 7.85 -6.95 -1.78
N SER A 40 6.96 -7.65 -1.08
CA SER A 40 6.79 -9.09 -1.20
C SER A 40 5.80 -9.43 -2.31
N ALA A 41 6.13 -10.40 -3.16
CA ALA A 41 5.13 -11.04 -4.01
C ALA A 41 4.23 -11.98 -3.18
N GLY A 42 2.98 -12.12 -3.60
CA GLY A 42 2.03 -13.10 -3.09
C GLY A 42 1.91 -14.28 -4.08
N ARG A 43 1.85 -15.50 -3.57
CA ARG A 43 1.60 -16.70 -4.39
C ARG A 43 0.66 -17.63 -3.65
N SER A 44 -0.30 -18.19 -4.36
CA SER A 44 -1.25 -19.16 -3.83
C SER A 44 -1.61 -20.21 -4.86
N LEU A 45 -1.89 -21.43 -4.39
CA LEU A 45 -2.42 -22.50 -5.20
C LEU A 45 -3.84 -22.79 -4.73
N ILE A 46 -4.80 -22.62 -5.63
CA ILE A 46 -6.23 -22.72 -5.36
C ILE A 46 -6.71 -24.02 -5.97
N ALA A 47 -7.28 -24.92 -5.17
CA ALA A 47 -7.96 -26.09 -5.71
C ALA A 47 -9.28 -25.67 -6.39
N LEU A 48 -9.58 -26.29 -7.53
CA LEU A 48 -10.84 -26.09 -8.25
C LEU A 48 -11.75 -27.29 -8.03
N ASP A 49 -12.98 -27.00 -7.62
CA ASP A 49 -14.06 -27.95 -7.78
C ASP A 49 -14.46 -28.00 -9.27
N PRO A 50 -14.65 -29.19 -9.87
CA PRO A 50 -14.93 -29.32 -11.30
C PRO A 50 -16.28 -28.74 -11.74
N THR A 51 -17.19 -28.46 -10.80
CA THR A 51 -18.52 -27.92 -11.08
C THR A 51 -18.69 -26.49 -10.59
N LYS A 52 -18.16 -26.17 -9.40
CA LYS A 52 -18.34 -24.89 -8.74
C LYS A 52 -17.21 -23.91 -9.02
N GLY A 53 -15.99 -24.40 -9.23
CA GLY A 53 -14.78 -23.60 -9.40
C GLY A 53 -14.04 -23.40 -8.09
N SER A 54 -13.45 -22.22 -7.90
CA SER A 54 -12.68 -21.91 -6.69
C SER A 54 -13.57 -21.84 -5.44
N ALA A 55 -13.08 -22.30 -4.29
CA ALA A 55 -13.67 -21.92 -3.00
C ALA A 55 -13.48 -20.42 -2.71
N ALA A 56 -14.31 -19.86 -1.81
CA ALA A 56 -14.11 -18.50 -1.31
C ALA A 56 -12.79 -18.40 -0.52
N THR A 57 -12.06 -17.30 -0.70
CA THR A 57 -10.69 -17.18 -0.20
C THR A 57 -10.17 -15.75 -0.26
N VAL A 58 -9.15 -15.43 0.53
CA VAL A 58 -8.47 -14.14 0.54
C VAL A 58 -6.97 -14.37 0.40
N PHE A 59 -6.35 -13.64 -0.52
CA PHE A 59 -4.92 -13.70 -0.78
C PHE A 59 -4.30 -12.33 -0.57
N SER A 60 -3.15 -12.29 0.09
CA SER A 60 -2.42 -11.03 0.29
C SER A 60 -0.93 -11.22 0.07
N THR A 61 -0.25 -10.13 -0.28
CA THR A 61 1.20 -10.07 -0.16
C THR A 61 1.58 -10.15 1.33
N ARG A 62 2.78 -10.66 1.64
CA ARG A 62 3.22 -10.84 3.05
C ARG A 62 3.41 -9.52 3.81
N ASP A 63 3.65 -8.45 3.06
CA ASP A 63 3.74 -7.08 3.58
C ASP A 63 2.37 -6.37 3.59
N PHE A 64 1.29 -7.06 3.23
CA PHE A 64 -0.09 -6.58 3.23
C PHE A 64 -0.34 -5.33 2.36
N GLN A 65 0.53 -5.05 1.38
CA GLN A 65 0.34 -3.91 0.49
C GLN A 65 -0.67 -4.15 -0.63
N ALA A 66 -0.99 -5.41 -0.91
CA ALA A 66 -2.05 -5.79 -1.84
C ALA A 66 -2.79 -7.04 -1.35
N SER A 67 -4.10 -7.07 -1.56
CA SER A 67 -4.95 -8.22 -1.25
C SER A 67 -6.07 -8.41 -2.26
N LEU A 68 -6.39 -9.66 -2.58
CA LEU A 68 -7.52 -10.04 -3.42
C LEU A 68 -8.42 -11.01 -2.65
N ALA A 69 -9.66 -10.60 -2.41
CA ALA A 69 -10.71 -11.48 -1.91
C ALA A 69 -11.55 -12.02 -3.08
N LEU A 70 -11.76 -13.33 -3.09
CA LEU A 70 -12.56 -14.02 -4.08
C LEU A 70 -13.72 -14.73 -3.40
N GLY A 71 -14.93 -14.56 -3.95
CA GLY A 71 -16.09 -15.33 -3.56
C GLY A 71 -16.02 -16.78 -4.05
N GLU A 72 -16.96 -17.61 -3.60
CA GLU A 72 -17.14 -18.95 -4.14
C GLU A 72 -17.43 -18.90 -5.65
N GLY A 73 -16.77 -19.76 -6.40
CA GLY A 73 -16.87 -19.86 -7.86
C GLY A 73 -16.33 -18.66 -8.63
N ALA A 74 -15.59 -17.73 -8.00
CA ALA A 74 -15.03 -16.57 -8.67
C ALA A 74 -14.09 -16.95 -9.82
N ILE A 75 -13.29 -18.00 -9.64
CA ILE A 75 -12.56 -18.63 -10.74
C ILE A 75 -13.36 -19.85 -11.20
N ALA A 76 -13.71 -19.86 -12.49
CA ALA A 76 -14.49 -20.93 -13.10
C ALA A 76 -13.72 -22.26 -13.13
N PRO A 77 -14.40 -23.43 -13.11
CA PRO A 77 -13.82 -24.65 -13.63
C PRO A 77 -13.40 -24.46 -15.10
N HIS A 78 -12.34 -25.12 -15.51
CA HIS A 78 -11.80 -25.01 -16.87
C HIS A 78 -11.29 -26.37 -17.35
N GLY A 79 -12.05 -27.04 -18.22
CA GLY A 79 -11.66 -28.33 -18.80
C GLY A 79 -11.31 -29.38 -17.74
N GLN A 80 -10.09 -29.92 -17.82
CA GLN A 80 -9.54 -30.90 -16.87
C GLN A 80 -8.65 -30.26 -15.80
N ASP A 81 -8.62 -28.92 -15.72
CA ASP A 81 -7.82 -28.22 -14.74
C ASP A 81 -8.38 -28.38 -13.33
N THR A 82 -7.48 -28.68 -12.40
CA THR A 82 -7.84 -28.99 -11.01
C THR A 82 -7.35 -27.94 -10.02
N LYS A 83 -6.49 -27.03 -10.50
CA LYS A 83 -5.90 -25.98 -9.68
C LYS A 83 -5.69 -24.70 -10.46
N VAL A 84 -5.50 -23.61 -9.72
CA VAL A 84 -5.07 -22.32 -10.24
C VAL A 84 -3.92 -21.80 -9.40
N GLN A 85 -2.81 -21.47 -10.06
CA GLN A 85 -1.74 -20.71 -9.44
C GLN A 85 -2.06 -19.22 -9.58
N LEU A 86 -2.32 -18.55 -8.46
CA LEU A 86 -2.53 -17.10 -8.39
C LEU A 86 -1.26 -16.41 -7.89
N VAL A 87 -0.86 -15.33 -8.55
CA VAL A 87 0.33 -14.54 -8.21
C VAL A 87 -0.03 -13.05 -8.16
N ILE A 88 0.43 -12.38 -7.11
CA ILE A 88 0.40 -10.92 -6.97
C ILE A 88 1.84 -10.42 -6.97
N THR A 89 2.22 -9.64 -8.00
CA THR A 89 3.58 -9.15 -8.20
C THR A 89 3.61 -7.63 -8.14
N PRO A 90 4.32 -7.04 -7.17
CA PRO A 90 4.64 -5.62 -7.19
C PRO A 90 5.65 -5.30 -8.30
N LEU A 91 5.37 -4.27 -9.08
CA LEU A 91 6.18 -3.74 -10.17
C LEU A 91 6.43 -2.24 -9.98
N ALA A 92 7.53 -1.73 -10.52
CA ALA A 92 7.73 -0.29 -10.61
C ALA A 92 6.79 0.30 -11.68
N PRO A 93 6.19 1.48 -11.45
CA PRO A 93 5.53 2.22 -12.52
C PRO A 93 6.53 2.52 -13.66
N LYS A 94 6.05 2.48 -14.90
CA LYS A 94 6.86 2.94 -16.05
C LYS A 94 6.98 4.46 -16.00
N THR A 95 8.04 5.01 -16.61
CA THR A 95 8.25 6.46 -16.66
C THR A 95 7.39 7.16 -17.71
N ASP A 96 6.95 6.42 -18.73
CA ASP A 96 6.15 6.89 -19.88
C ASP A 96 4.65 6.58 -19.73
N VAL A 97 4.12 6.59 -18.51
CA VAL A 97 2.70 6.30 -18.26
C VAL A 97 1.78 7.43 -18.69
N ILE A 98 0.64 7.04 -19.25
CA ILE A 98 -0.51 7.89 -19.55
C ILE A 98 -1.58 7.57 -18.52
N VAL A 99 -1.88 8.55 -17.68
CA VAL A 99 -2.89 8.48 -16.61
C VAL A 99 -3.96 9.54 -16.84
N PRO A 100 -5.15 9.43 -16.21
CA PRO A 100 -6.16 10.48 -16.27
C PRO A 100 -5.60 11.86 -15.90
N THR A 101 -6.11 12.92 -16.55
CA THR A 101 -5.65 14.29 -16.33
C THR A 101 -5.67 14.68 -14.86
N GLY A 102 -4.57 15.26 -14.37
CA GLY A 102 -4.44 15.69 -12.97
C GLY A 102 -4.06 14.59 -11.99
N MET A 103 -3.84 13.35 -12.47
CA MET A 103 -3.48 12.21 -11.65
C MET A 103 -2.01 11.81 -11.79
N GLN A 104 -1.51 11.10 -10.78
CA GLN A 104 -0.25 10.37 -10.83
C GLN A 104 -0.42 9.00 -10.18
N ILE A 105 0.39 8.01 -10.56
CA ILE A 105 0.44 6.73 -9.84
C ILE A 105 1.16 6.94 -8.50
N ALA A 106 0.53 6.51 -7.42
CA ALA A 106 1.07 6.51 -6.07
C ALA A 106 1.50 5.10 -5.68
N GLY A 107 2.79 4.93 -5.37
CA GLY A 107 3.32 3.63 -4.95
C GLY A 107 3.70 2.71 -6.11
N ASN A 108 3.50 1.41 -5.90
CA ASN A 108 3.82 0.36 -6.85
C ASN A 108 2.65 0.09 -7.81
N VAL A 109 2.97 -0.41 -8.99
CA VAL A 109 2.02 -1.15 -9.82
C VAL A 109 1.89 -2.55 -9.26
N ILE A 110 0.68 -3.11 -9.23
CA ILE A 110 0.41 -4.48 -8.80
C ILE A 110 -0.12 -5.27 -10.00
N GLU A 111 0.63 -6.30 -10.40
CA GLU A 111 0.16 -7.30 -11.35
C GLU A 111 -0.51 -8.44 -10.59
N VAL A 112 -1.76 -8.72 -10.94
CA VAL A 112 -2.50 -9.89 -10.47
C VAL A 112 -2.66 -10.82 -11.67
N SER A 113 -2.09 -12.02 -11.59
CA SER A 113 -2.17 -13.03 -12.64
C SER A 113 -2.56 -14.38 -12.07
N ALA A 114 -3.26 -15.18 -12.86
CA ALA A 114 -3.58 -16.54 -12.50
C ALA A 114 -3.49 -17.47 -13.71
N MET A 115 -3.09 -18.72 -13.45
CA MET A 115 -2.90 -19.74 -14.47
C MET A 115 -3.51 -21.06 -14.00
N TYR A 116 -4.31 -21.68 -14.87
CA TYR A 116 -4.87 -23.00 -14.63
C TYR A 116 -3.78 -24.10 -14.73
N GLU A 117 -3.93 -25.15 -13.94
CA GLU A 117 -3.08 -26.34 -13.98
C GLU A 117 -3.91 -27.63 -14.21
N PRO A 118 -3.46 -28.54 -15.11
CA PRO A 118 -2.16 -28.55 -15.78
C PRO A 118 -2.09 -27.81 -17.13
N SER A 119 -3.20 -27.25 -17.65
CA SER A 119 -3.24 -26.71 -19.02
C SER A 119 -2.30 -25.52 -19.26
N GLY A 120 -1.96 -24.76 -18.23
CA GLY A 120 -1.21 -23.50 -18.36
C GLY A 120 -2.05 -22.36 -18.93
N ALA A 121 -3.36 -22.52 -19.07
CA ALA A 121 -4.24 -21.48 -19.60
C ALA A 121 -4.33 -20.29 -18.61
N SER A 122 -4.28 -19.07 -19.13
CA SER A 122 -4.40 -17.86 -18.29
C SER A 122 -5.83 -17.62 -17.82
N VAL A 123 -5.99 -17.25 -16.56
CA VAL A 123 -7.24 -16.73 -16.01
C VAL A 123 -7.25 -15.21 -16.23
N GLY A 124 -7.86 -14.76 -17.34
CA GLY A 124 -8.02 -13.33 -17.60
C GLY A 124 -9.24 -12.75 -16.88
N GLU A 125 -10.37 -13.45 -16.91
CA GLU A 125 -11.65 -12.99 -16.39
C GLU A 125 -12.11 -13.86 -15.22
N LEU A 126 -12.69 -13.19 -14.21
CA LEU A 126 -13.36 -13.85 -13.10
C LEU A 126 -14.85 -14.03 -13.42
N ARG A 127 -15.40 -15.19 -13.07
CA ARG A 127 -16.83 -15.49 -13.22
C ARG A 127 -17.69 -14.60 -12.32
N THR A 128 -17.22 -14.31 -11.12
CA THR A 128 -17.81 -13.33 -10.20
C THR A 128 -16.74 -12.32 -9.79
N ARG A 129 -17.14 -11.07 -9.55
CA ARG A 129 -16.18 -10.02 -9.18
C ARG A 129 -15.52 -10.36 -7.84
N GLY A 130 -14.20 -10.21 -7.79
CA GLY A 130 -13.43 -10.20 -6.54
C GLY A 130 -13.26 -8.78 -6.01
N GLU A 131 -12.79 -8.65 -4.77
CA GLU A 131 -12.44 -7.36 -4.16
C GLU A 131 -10.92 -7.22 -4.09
N LEU A 132 -10.36 -6.23 -4.77
CA LEU A 132 -8.93 -5.91 -4.76
C LEU A 132 -8.71 -4.70 -3.84
N GLY A 133 -7.86 -4.87 -2.83
CA GLY A 133 -7.40 -3.82 -1.94
C GLY A 133 -5.93 -3.50 -2.18
N LEU A 134 -5.61 -2.22 -2.38
CA LEU A 134 -4.24 -1.72 -2.58
C LEU A 134 -3.92 -0.67 -1.52
N VAL A 135 -2.86 -0.88 -0.76
CA VAL A 135 -2.32 0.12 0.16
C VAL A 135 -1.51 1.15 -0.63
N TYR A 136 -1.58 2.41 -0.22
CA TYR A 136 -0.80 3.50 -0.81
C TYR A 136 0.05 4.26 0.21
N PRO A 137 1.19 4.84 -0.23
CA PRO A 137 2.02 5.67 0.62
C PRO A 137 1.40 7.06 0.82
N LEU A 138 1.44 7.58 2.05
CA LEU A 138 1.18 8.99 2.33
C LEU A 138 2.44 9.80 1.99
N LEU A 139 2.54 10.26 0.75
CA LEU A 139 3.71 11.01 0.28
C LEU A 139 3.71 12.49 0.70
N PHE A 140 2.56 13.02 1.12
CA PHE A 140 2.37 14.46 1.29
C PHE A 140 1.54 14.76 2.54
N GLN A 141 2.21 15.20 3.60
CA GLN A 141 1.52 15.75 4.77
C GLN A 141 1.05 17.17 4.44
N GLY A 142 -0.27 17.42 4.49
CA GLY A 142 -0.85 18.77 4.37
C GLY A 142 -1.51 19.14 3.04
N VAL A 143 -1.49 18.26 2.03
CA VAL A 143 -2.30 18.40 0.80
C VAL A 143 -3.31 17.26 0.79
N GLY A 144 -4.60 17.57 0.65
CA GLY A 144 -5.61 16.52 0.47
C GLY A 144 -5.45 15.87 -0.90
N PHE A 145 -5.55 14.55 -0.97
CA PHE A 145 -5.63 13.82 -2.24
C PHE A 145 -6.97 13.12 -2.33
N THR A 146 -7.42 12.90 -3.56
CA THR A 146 -8.42 11.89 -3.88
C THR A 146 -7.67 10.70 -4.46
N ASP A 147 -7.81 9.56 -3.81
CA ASP A 147 -7.23 8.30 -4.23
C ASP A 147 -8.27 7.46 -4.99
N THR A 148 -7.87 6.84 -6.09
CA THR A 148 -8.71 5.94 -6.87
C THR A 148 -7.91 4.78 -7.42
N MET A 149 -8.56 3.66 -7.72
CA MET A 149 -7.89 2.55 -8.37
C MET A 149 -7.78 2.79 -9.87
N LEU A 150 -6.58 2.59 -10.40
CA LEU A 150 -6.28 2.57 -11.82
C LEU A 150 -6.11 1.14 -12.30
N ARG A 151 -6.52 0.88 -13.53
CA ARG A 151 -6.30 -0.38 -14.24
C ARG A 151 -5.58 -0.14 -15.57
N SER A 152 -4.73 -1.09 -15.96
CA SER A 152 -4.04 -1.11 -17.25
C SER A 152 -3.96 -2.53 -17.83
N GLN A 153 -3.77 -2.62 -19.15
CA GLN A 153 -3.44 -3.86 -19.86
C GLN A 153 -1.96 -3.95 -20.24
N ASP A 154 -1.25 -2.82 -20.32
CA ASP A 154 0.09 -2.69 -20.91
C ASP A 154 1.11 -1.96 -20.00
N GLN A 155 0.66 -1.57 -18.80
CA GLN A 155 1.38 -0.76 -17.82
C GLN A 155 1.68 0.68 -18.28
N ARG A 156 1.22 1.08 -19.48
CA ARG A 156 1.43 2.42 -20.05
C ARG A 156 0.15 3.23 -20.00
N SER A 157 -0.96 2.68 -20.47
CA SER A 157 -2.24 3.37 -20.55
C SER A 157 -3.11 2.96 -19.37
N TRP A 158 -3.51 3.92 -18.54
CA TRP A 158 -4.25 3.71 -17.31
C TRP A 158 -5.61 4.38 -17.35
N SER A 159 -6.62 3.67 -16.86
CA SER A 159 -7.98 4.18 -16.68
C SER A 159 -8.41 4.04 -15.22
N ALA A 160 -9.09 5.05 -14.67
CA ALA A 160 -9.71 4.93 -13.36
C ALA A 160 -10.89 3.95 -13.40
N ILE A 161 -11.02 3.15 -12.35
CA ILE A 161 -12.17 2.27 -12.11
C ILE A 161 -12.88 2.71 -10.84
N LYS A 162 -14.17 2.37 -10.72
CA LYS A 162 -14.93 2.67 -9.50
C LYS A 162 -14.25 1.98 -8.31
N SER A 163 -13.96 2.76 -7.28
CA SER A 163 -13.25 2.31 -6.08
C SER A 163 -13.67 3.12 -4.87
N ASP A 164 -13.51 2.53 -3.69
CA ASP A 164 -13.72 3.18 -2.40
C ASP A 164 -12.36 3.44 -1.73
N ASP A 165 -12.15 4.68 -1.31
CA ASP A 165 -10.94 5.09 -0.60
C ASP A 165 -11.15 5.02 0.91
N ALA A 166 -10.38 4.15 1.55
CA ALA A 166 -10.34 3.95 2.99
C ALA A 166 -9.12 4.69 3.54
N ILE A 167 -9.22 6.03 3.61
CA ILE A 167 -8.13 6.94 3.99
C ILE A 167 -7.50 6.57 5.34
N ALA A 168 -8.31 6.18 6.33
CA ALA A 168 -7.82 5.79 7.65
C ALA A 168 -6.91 4.54 7.62
N GLN A 169 -7.07 3.69 6.60
CA GLN A 169 -6.28 2.50 6.34
C GLN A 169 -5.24 2.72 5.22
N GLN A 170 -5.21 3.92 4.61
CA GLN A 170 -4.38 4.27 3.47
C GLN A 170 -4.50 3.23 2.34
N SER A 171 -5.74 2.87 2.00
CA SER A 171 -5.99 1.83 1.00
C SER A 171 -7.18 2.15 0.12
N VAL A 172 -7.09 1.75 -1.14
CA VAL A 172 -8.19 1.81 -2.10
C VAL A 172 -8.68 0.41 -2.39
N HIS A 173 -10.00 0.23 -2.40
CA HIS A 173 -10.67 -1.05 -2.64
C HIS A 173 -11.55 -0.95 -3.89
N ALA A 174 -11.56 -1.99 -4.72
CA ALA A 174 -12.41 -2.04 -5.90
C ALA A 174 -12.87 -3.47 -6.22
N ALA A 175 -14.12 -3.58 -6.66
CA ALA A 175 -14.65 -4.80 -7.24
C ALA A 175 -14.09 -5.00 -8.66
N VAL A 176 -13.31 -6.07 -8.87
CA VAL A 176 -12.62 -6.39 -10.13
C VAL A 176 -13.18 -7.66 -10.75
N GLY A 177 -13.49 -7.62 -12.06
CA GLY A 177 -13.95 -8.78 -12.84
C GLY A 177 -12.89 -9.33 -13.81
N THR A 178 -11.77 -8.64 -13.96
CA THR A 178 -10.67 -9.04 -14.85
C THR A 178 -9.37 -8.87 -14.09
N LEU A 179 -8.49 -9.85 -14.17
CA LEU A 179 -7.14 -9.77 -13.63
C LEU A 179 -6.24 -8.93 -14.55
N GLY A 180 -5.04 -8.56 -14.08
CA GLY A 180 -4.13 -7.71 -14.83
C GLY A 180 -3.39 -6.71 -13.93
N LEU A 181 -3.15 -5.50 -14.47
CA LEU A 181 -2.33 -4.49 -13.83
C LEU A 181 -3.19 -3.43 -13.14
N PHE A 182 -2.87 -3.15 -11.88
CA PHE A 182 -3.56 -2.17 -11.05
C PHE A 182 -2.58 -1.24 -10.35
N ALA A 183 -3.03 -0.04 -10.01
CA ALA A 183 -2.26 0.91 -9.23
C ALA A 183 -3.21 1.83 -8.46
N VAL A 184 -2.69 2.54 -7.45
CA VAL A 184 -3.42 3.67 -6.87
C VAL A 184 -3.06 4.93 -7.65
N GLY A 185 -4.07 5.68 -8.06
CA GLY A 185 -3.94 6.99 -8.67
C GLY A 185 -4.30 8.09 -7.67
N GLN A 186 -3.48 9.13 -7.58
CA GLN A 186 -3.66 10.28 -6.70
C GLN A 186 -3.88 11.56 -7.49
N SER A 187 -4.91 12.33 -7.12
CA SER A 187 -5.15 13.70 -7.60
C SER A 187 -5.22 14.67 -6.41
N PRO A 188 -4.58 15.85 -6.45
CA PRO A 188 -4.72 16.85 -5.41
C PRO A 188 -6.17 17.36 -5.25
N VAL A 189 -6.57 17.71 -4.02
CA VAL A 189 -7.84 18.35 -3.68
C VAL A 189 -7.60 19.86 -3.48
N GLY A 190 -7.98 20.70 -4.44
CA GLY A 190 -7.92 22.17 -4.32
C GLY A 190 -8.11 22.93 -5.65
N PRO A 191 -8.52 24.22 -5.64
CA PRO A 191 -8.70 25.01 -6.86
C PRO A 191 -7.34 25.28 -7.51
N THR A 192 -7.12 24.71 -8.69
CA THR A 192 -6.02 25.11 -9.56
C THR A 192 -6.40 26.44 -10.22
N SER A 193 -6.17 27.58 -9.56
CA SER A 193 -5.96 28.82 -10.31
C SER A 193 -4.60 28.70 -11.01
N PRO A 194 -4.53 28.68 -12.35
CA PRO A 194 -3.24 28.61 -13.02
C PRO A 194 -2.49 29.93 -12.76
N PRO A 195 -1.19 29.91 -12.41
CA PRO A 195 -0.38 31.10 -12.51
C PRO A 195 -0.36 31.54 -13.99
N SER A 196 -0.52 32.85 -14.22
CA SER A 196 -0.56 33.45 -15.55
C SER A 196 0.63 33.01 -16.40
N PRO A 197 0.46 32.79 -17.73
CA PRO A 197 1.50 32.24 -18.56
C PRO A 197 2.61 33.29 -18.73
N THR A 198 3.77 33.04 -18.13
CA THR A 198 5.01 33.71 -18.54
C THR A 198 5.61 32.85 -19.64
N ALA A 199 5.68 33.41 -20.85
CA ALA A 199 6.22 32.74 -22.03
C ALA A 199 7.65 32.23 -21.77
N GLY A 200 7.86 30.92 -21.94
CA GLY A 200 9.17 30.29 -21.82
C GLY A 200 9.09 28.78 -22.00
N THR A 201 9.70 28.28 -23.06
CA THR A 201 9.63 26.93 -23.62
C THR A 201 10.08 25.78 -22.69
N ARG A 202 9.52 24.58 -22.97
CA ARG A 202 9.98 23.19 -22.73
C ARG A 202 9.63 22.52 -21.40
N ASN A 203 8.84 21.44 -21.53
CA ASN A 203 8.70 20.25 -20.68
C ASN A 203 9.47 20.32 -19.35
N GLY A 204 8.80 20.82 -18.32
CA GLY A 204 9.31 20.91 -16.95
C GLY A 204 8.38 20.16 -16.00
N SER A 205 8.74 18.90 -15.78
CA SER A 205 8.34 18.05 -14.66
C SER A 205 8.18 18.84 -13.34
N ILE A 206 7.16 18.49 -12.56
CA ILE A 206 6.94 18.93 -11.17
C ILE A 206 8.05 18.36 -10.28
N VAL A 207 9.28 18.82 -10.49
CA VAL A 207 10.47 18.56 -9.66
C VAL A 207 10.65 19.68 -8.63
N VAL A 208 10.00 20.84 -8.85
CA VAL A 208 10.12 22.01 -7.99
C VAL A 208 9.42 21.82 -6.64
N ALA A 209 8.33 21.05 -6.57
CA ALA A 209 7.65 20.77 -5.30
C ALA A 209 8.44 19.83 -4.38
N ILE A 210 9.25 18.93 -4.97
CA ILE A 210 10.08 17.96 -4.23
C ILE A 210 11.22 18.69 -3.49
N LEU A 211 11.82 19.72 -4.11
CA LEU A 211 12.91 20.48 -3.49
C LEU A 211 12.45 21.33 -2.29
N ALA A 212 11.25 21.91 -2.34
CA ALA A 212 10.72 22.73 -1.24
C ALA A 212 10.39 21.90 0.02
N ALA A 213 9.87 20.69 -0.16
CA ALA A 213 9.55 19.78 0.95
C ALA A 213 10.82 19.24 1.66
N VAL A 214 11.92 19.02 0.92
CA VAL A 214 13.19 18.53 1.48
C VAL A 214 13.88 19.58 2.35
N VAL A 215 13.78 20.87 1.99
CA VAL A 215 14.35 21.97 2.79
C VAL A 215 13.66 22.06 4.17
N LEU A 216 12.35 21.85 4.23
CA LEU A 216 11.58 21.88 5.48
C LEU A 216 11.93 20.72 6.42
N ILE A 217 12.10 19.50 5.89
CA ILE A 217 12.50 18.33 6.70
C ILE A 217 13.93 18.48 7.24
N GLY A 218 14.85 19.02 6.42
CA GLY A 218 16.22 19.31 6.84
C GLY A 218 16.28 20.34 7.99
N ALA A 219 15.45 21.38 7.94
CA ALA A 219 15.38 22.40 8.97
C ALA A 219 14.87 21.84 10.32
N VAL A 220 13.82 21.01 10.32
CA VAL A 220 13.26 20.40 11.54
C VAL A 220 14.25 19.41 12.17
N ALA A 221 14.98 18.64 11.37
CA ALA A 221 16.00 17.72 11.87
C ALA A 221 17.19 18.47 12.52
N LEU A 222 17.61 19.61 11.95
CA LEU A 222 18.65 20.45 12.55
C LEU A 222 18.20 21.11 13.86
N LEU A 223 16.93 21.54 13.95
CA LEU A 223 16.37 22.14 15.17
C LEU A 223 16.21 21.12 16.30
N ARG A 224 15.82 19.87 16.01
CA ARG A 224 15.73 18.79 17.01
C ARG A 224 17.08 18.35 17.56
N ARG A 225 18.16 18.49 16.79
CA ARG A 225 19.53 18.22 17.26
C ARG A 225 20.06 19.27 18.24
N ARG A 226 19.38 20.42 18.38
CA ARG A 226 19.81 21.53 19.26
C ARG A 226 19.05 21.60 20.59
N SER A 227 18.15 20.66 20.89
CA SER A 227 17.46 20.63 22.18
C SER A 227 18.45 20.30 23.33
N PRO A 228 18.56 21.14 24.38
CA PRO A 228 19.41 20.87 25.53
C PRO A 228 18.93 19.61 26.27
N GLY A 229 19.86 18.78 26.73
CA GLY A 229 19.56 17.56 27.47
C GLY A 229 18.81 17.81 28.80
N PRO A 230 18.23 16.76 29.42
CA PRO A 230 17.42 16.89 30.63
C PRO A 230 18.24 17.47 31.79
N PRO A 231 17.63 18.29 32.67
CA PRO A 231 18.33 18.83 33.83
C PRO A 231 18.78 17.72 34.78
N PRO A 232 19.95 17.88 35.45
CA PRO A 232 20.46 16.88 36.38
C PRO A 232 19.53 16.71 37.60
N PRO A 233 19.48 15.49 38.18
CA PRO A 233 18.63 15.22 39.34
C PRO A 233 19.10 16.03 40.57
N PRO A 234 18.18 16.41 41.47
CA PRO A 234 18.51 17.20 42.65
C PRO A 234 19.42 16.41 43.62
N PRO A 235 20.33 17.10 44.34
CA PRO A 235 21.24 16.43 45.26
C PRO A 235 20.48 15.78 46.43
N ARG A 236 20.83 14.51 46.69
CA ARG A 236 20.29 13.70 47.78
C ARG A 236 20.73 14.31 49.12
N ARG A 237 19.78 14.86 49.90
CA ARG A 237 20.03 15.31 51.28
C ARG A 237 20.62 14.14 52.08
N ARG A 238 21.87 14.28 52.54
CA ARG A 238 22.41 13.42 53.60
C ARG A 238 21.62 13.71 54.88
N ARG A 239 21.02 12.67 55.46
CA ARG A 239 20.44 12.71 56.80
C ARG A 239 21.63 12.83 57.78
N SER A 240 21.75 13.95 58.47
CA SER A 240 22.62 14.07 59.64
C SER A 240 22.06 13.14 60.71
N VAL A 241 22.91 12.25 61.22
CA VAL A 241 22.65 11.53 62.47
C VAL A 241 23.10 12.49 63.56
N ASP A 242 22.17 12.96 64.39
CA ASP A 242 22.51 13.74 65.58
C ASP A 242 23.15 12.83 66.63
N PRO A 243 24.26 13.23 67.29
CA PRO A 243 24.97 12.35 68.23
C PRO A 243 24.40 12.32 69.65
N TRP A 244 23.18 12.80 69.88
CA TRP A 244 22.66 13.00 71.24
C TRP A 244 21.18 12.60 71.36
N GLU A 245 20.91 11.31 71.29
CA GLU A 245 19.74 10.72 71.96
C GLU A 245 20.21 9.48 72.74
N ASP A 246 20.09 9.58 74.07
CA ASP A 246 20.20 8.50 75.06
C ASP A 246 18.95 7.60 75.04
#